data_AF-A4STZ7-F1
#
_entry.id   AF-A4STZ7-F1
#
_cell.length_a   1.000
_cell.length_b   1.000
_cell.length_c   1.000
_cell.angle_alpha   90.00
_cell.angle_beta   90.00
_cell.angle_gamma   90.00
#
_symmetry.space_group_name_H-M   'P 1'
#
loop_
_entity.id
_entity.type
_entity.pdbx_description
1 polymer ?
#
loop_
_entity_poly.entity_id
_entity_poly.type
_entity_poly.pdbx_seq_one_letter_code
_entity_poly.pdbx_strand_id
1 'polypeptide(L)'
;MARKLVEYAEVAKAAQALKDSGKKPTIVSVRELLDSKGSYTTISTYLKRWAEENTLEQSPPEVELPQAIIDDGNVFLKRLYLAAQTAASERLQHERELMNRKELELKGELEQAIEMANNDAERADLLEEQLENLNSQYAETNAALTQSDKALSLKTAELEHALADGAKLQGRVAELETKLGEKSEFLIRYQNQLEQAESEKRSLSQKLADTEGELASEKGKNIEQAEKLRAAHEQNASLKEQLATSHSQLADLQRELAAAKAQGNASESERSKLEVKLSDAQKEIRTLDQTTGVMTGQLQERDNHSKQLEATISMLEQKLAEANKPLHREEGEQKKGD
;
A
#
# COMPACT_ATOMS: atom_id res chain seq x y z
N MET A 1 -35.15 144.55 -73.74
CA MET A 1 -35.91 145.69 -73.17
C MET A 1 -35.13 146.27 -72.01
N ALA A 2 -35.13 147.59 -71.88
CA ALA A 2 -34.19 148.43 -71.13
C ALA A 2 -33.72 147.86 -69.77
N ARG A 3 -32.40 147.86 -69.53
CA ARG A 3 -31.85 147.66 -68.18
C ARG A 3 -32.46 148.72 -67.26
N LYS A 4 -33.22 148.30 -66.25
CA LYS A 4 -33.71 149.19 -65.18
C LYS A 4 -32.49 149.87 -64.54
N LEU A 5 -32.36 151.17 -64.74
CA LEU A 5 -31.35 152.01 -64.12
C LEU A 5 -31.73 152.16 -62.64
N VAL A 6 -30.79 151.86 -61.75
CA VAL A 6 -30.92 152.15 -60.31
C VAL A 6 -30.40 153.56 -60.09
N GLU A 7 -31.09 154.34 -59.27
CA GLU A 7 -30.70 155.71 -58.93
C GLU A 7 -29.89 155.78 -57.62
N TYR A 8 -29.13 156.86 -57.42
CA TYR A 8 -28.33 157.08 -56.21
C TYR A 8 -29.18 157.03 -54.93
N ALA A 9 -30.37 157.63 -54.95
CA ALA A 9 -31.27 157.68 -53.79
C ALA A 9 -31.71 156.29 -53.31
N GLU A 10 -31.89 155.34 -54.23
CA GLU A 10 -32.25 153.95 -53.89
C GLU A 10 -31.09 153.24 -53.19
N VAL A 11 -29.87 153.40 -53.69
CA VAL A 11 -28.64 152.84 -53.09
C VAL A 11 -28.36 153.46 -51.72
N ALA A 12 -28.52 154.78 -51.59
CA ALA A 12 -28.33 155.50 -50.34
C ALA A 12 -29.34 155.07 -49.26
N LYS A 13 -30.63 154.90 -49.63
CA LYS A 13 -31.67 154.44 -48.71
C LYS A 13 -31.42 153.00 -48.25
N ALA A 14 -31.03 152.11 -49.16
CA ALA A 14 -30.67 150.73 -48.83
C ALA A 14 -29.42 150.64 -47.94
N ALA A 15 -28.41 151.47 -48.21
CA ALA A 15 -27.19 151.52 -47.40
C ALA A 15 -27.46 152.08 -45.99
N GLN A 16 -28.31 153.11 -45.86
CA GLN A 16 -28.73 153.63 -44.56
C GLN A 16 -29.52 152.59 -43.75
N ALA A 17 -30.48 151.89 -44.38
CA ALA A 17 -31.23 150.83 -43.70
C ALA A 17 -30.31 149.70 -43.16
N LEU A 18 -29.24 149.37 -43.89
CA LEU A 18 -28.23 148.42 -43.41
C LEU A 18 -27.46 148.97 -42.20
N LYS A 19 -27.03 150.23 -42.23
CA LYS A 19 -26.35 150.90 -41.11
C LYS A 19 -27.24 150.94 -39.86
N ASP A 20 -28.51 151.32 -39.99
CA ASP A 20 -29.48 151.37 -38.90
C ASP A 20 -29.75 149.97 -38.29
N SER A 21 -29.63 148.92 -39.10
CA SER A 21 -29.73 147.52 -38.65
C SER A 21 -28.43 146.94 -38.04
N GLY A 22 -27.38 147.76 -37.89
CA GLY A 22 -26.08 147.33 -37.37
C GLY A 22 -25.25 146.48 -38.34
N LYS A 23 -25.66 146.36 -39.61
CA LYS A 23 -24.96 145.59 -40.65
C LYS A 23 -24.13 146.52 -41.53
N LYS A 24 -22.94 146.08 -41.94
CA LYS A 24 -22.08 146.84 -42.86
C LYS A 24 -22.71 146.90 -44.27
N PRO A 25 -22.94 148.09 -44.85
CA PRO A 25 -23.43 148.21 -46.22
C PRO A 25 -22.39 147.71 -47.22
N THR A 26 -22.65 146.57 -47.87
CA THR A 26 -21.80 145.99 -48.92
C THR A 26 -22.54 145.98 -50.24
N ILE A 27 -21.82 145.92 -51.36
CA ILE A 27 -22.43 145.91 -52.70
C ILE A 27 -23.47 144.78 -52.82
N VAL A 28 -23.21 143.63 -52.19
CA VAL A 28 -24.11 142.46 -52.20
C VAL A 28 -25.35 142.72 -51.34
N SER A 29 -25.19 143.15 -50.09
CA SER A 29 -26.34 143.39 -49.19
C SER A 29 -27.24 144.53 -49.67
N VAL A 30 -26.66 145.56 -50.31
CA VAL A 30 -27.43 146.64 -50.94
C VAL A 30 -28.17 146.14 -52.18
N ARG A 31 -27.57 145.26 -52.98
CA ARG A 31 -28.22 144.66 -54.16
C ARG A 31 -29.35 143.69 -53.79
N GLU A 32 -29.24 142.99 -52.68
CA GLU A 32 -30.31 142.14 -52.13
C GLU A 32 -31.53 142.97 -51.74
N LEU A 33 -31.33 144.11 -51.05
CA LEU A 33 -32.41 145.02 -50.69
C LEU A 33 -33.08 145.71 -51.88
N LEU A 34 -32.39 145.78 -53.03
CA LEU A 34 -32.90 146.35 -54.28
C LEU A 34 -33.51 145.28 -55.22
N ASP A 35 -33.82 144.08 -54.72
CA ASP A 35 -34.35 142.94 -55.50
C ASP A 35 -33.50 142.61 -56.75
N SER A 36 -32.16 142.61 -56.61
CA SER A 36 -31.22 142.35 -57.71
C SER A 36 -31.26 143.33 -58.89
N LYS A 37 -31.92 144.49 -58.74
CA LYS A 37 -31.93 145.57 -59.74
C LYS A 37 -30.62 146.36 -59.67
N GLY A 38 -30.15 146.86 -60.82
CA GLY A 38 -28.90 147.62 -60.94
C GLY A 38 -27.65 146.77 -61.17
N SER A 39 -26.68 147.34 -61.90
CA SER A 39 -25.38 146.69 -62.12
C SER A 39 -24.49 146.83 -60.88
N TYR A 40 -23.66 145.82 -60.61
CA TYR A 40 -22.68 145.85 -59.51
C TYR A 40 -21.78 147.08 -59.56
N THR A 41 -21.40 147.53 -60.77
CA THR A 41 -20.59 148.75 -60.97
C THR A 41 -21.35 150.01 -60.59
N THR A 42 -22.64 150.13 -60.94
CA THR A 42 -23.46 151.29 -60.56
C THR A 42 -23.69 151.36 -59.06
N ILE A 43 -24.02 150.22 -58.44
CA ILE A 43 -24.19 150.11 -56.99
C ILE A 43 -22.87 150.42 -56.27
N SER A 44 -21.73 149.94 -56.79
CA SER A 44 -20.41 150.25 -56.23
C SER A 44 -20.11 151.75 -56.27
N THR A 45 -20.36 152.44 -57.38
CA THR A 45 -20.14 153.88 -57.50
C THR A 45 -21.01 154.67 -56.52
N TYR A 46 -22.29 154.33 -56.42
CA TYR A 46 -23.23 155.01 -55.52
C TYR A 46 -23.00 154.64 -54.04
N LEU A 47 -22.65 153.40 -53.73
CA LEU A 47 -22.33 152.97 -52.38
C LEU A 47 -21.04 153.63 -51.89
N LYS A 48 -20.05 153.81 -52.78
CA LYS A 48 -18.84 154.54 -52.47
C LYS A 48 -19.14 156.01 -52.15
N ARG A 49 -19.96 156.67 -52.98
CA ARG A 49 -20.42 158.04 -52.72
C ARG A 49 -21.20 158.15 -51.41
N TRP A 50 -22.12 157.23 -51.14
CA TRP A 50 -22.87 157.21 -49.87
C TRP A 50 -21.97 156.95 -48.67
N ALA A 51 -21.00 156.04 -48.80
CA ALA A 51 -20.03 155.76 -47.74
C ALA A 51 -19.19 157.00 -47.46
N GLU A 52 -18.68 157.70 -48.48
CA GLU A 52 -17.96 158.97 -48.28
C GLU A 52 -18.83 160.02 -47.57
N GLU A 53 -20.11 160.13 -47.91
CA GLU A 53 -21.08 161.02 -47.24
C GLU A 53 -21.45 160.57 -45.80
N ASN A 54 -21.37 159.27 -45.47
CA ASN A 54 -21.84 158.68 -44.18
C ASN A 54 -20.73 158.13 -43.27
N THR A 55 -19.46 158.19 -43.71
CA THR A 55 -18.27 157.79 -42.92
C THR A 55 -17.72 158.96 -42.08
N LEU A 56 -18.25 160.17 -42.27
CA LEU A 56 -17.71 161.36 -41.60
C LEU A 56 -18.18 161.58 -40.16
N GLU A 57 -19.02 160.74 -39.56
CA GLU A 57 -19.45 160.99 -38.16
C GLU A 57 -19.62 159.71 -37.31
N GLN A 58 -18.99 159.78 -36.11
CA GLN A 58 -19.18 159.02 -34.86
C GLN A 58 -18.16 157.91 -34.51
N SER A 59 -16.97 158.34 -34.05
CA SER A 59 -16.25 157.66 -32.98
C SER A 59 -16.65 158.32 -31.65
N PRO A 60 -17.01 157.57 -30.58
CA PRO A 60 -17.39 158.17 -29.30
C PRO A 60 -16.22 158.98 -28.73
N PRO A 61 -16.47 160.13 -28.08
CA PRO A 61 -15.41 160.94 -27.49
C PRO A 61 -14.68 160.13 -26.41
N GLU A 62 -13.36 160.12 -26.49
CA GLU A 62 -12.46 159.58 -25.45
C GLU A 62 -12.66 160.41 -24.17
N VAL A 63 -13.32 159.81 -23.17
CA VAL A 63 -13.50 160.44 -21.87
C VAL A 63 -12.21 160.26 -21.07
N GLU A 64 -11.43 161.32 -20.94
CA GLU A 64 -10.22 161.34 -20.10
C GLU A 64 -10.62 161.25 -18.62
N LEU A 65 -10.32 160.11 -17.99
CA LEU A 65 -10.54 159.91 -16.56
C LEU A 65 -9.46 160.66 -15.74
N PRO A 66 -9.82 161.31 -14.62
CA PRO A 66 -8.84 161.92 -13.72
C PRO A 66 -7.76 160.93 -13.24
N GLN A 67 -6.50 161.37 -13.22
CA GLN A 67 -5.34 160.53 -12.90
C GLN A 67 -5.47 159.76 -11.57
N ALA A 68 -6.08 160.37 -10.54
CA ALA A 68 -6.31 159.71 -9.26
C ALA A 68 -7.17 158.44 -9.37
N ILE A 69 -8.19 158.44 -10.25
CA ILE A 69 -9.06 157.28 -10.48
C ILE A 69 -8.32 156.19 -11.26
N ILE A 70 -7.43 156.58 -12.17
CA ILE A 70 -6.56 155.66 -12.92
C ILE A 70 -5.59 154.96 -11.96
N ASP A 71 -4.97 155.71 -11.05
CA ASP A 71 -4.02 155.17 -10.08
C ASP A 71 -4.70 154.20 -9.10
N ASP A 72 -5.88 154.57 -8.58
CA ASP A 72 -6.70 153.69 -7.70
C ASP A 72 -7.17 152.44 -8.45
N GLY A 73 -7.61 152.58 -9.70
CA GLY A 73 -7.98 151.46 -10.57
C GLY A 73 -6.81 150.50 -10.81
N ASN A 74 -5.61 151.03 -11.06
CA ASN A 74 -4.39 150.23 -11.23
C ASN A 74 -4.02 149.46 -9.95
N VAL A 75 -4.17 150.08 -8.77
CA VAL A 75 -3.95 149.41 -7.48
C VAL A 75 -4.99 148.31 -7.26
N PHE A 76 -6.26 148.57 -7.56
CA PHE A 76 -7.33 147.57 -7.48
C PHE A 76 -7.08 146.40 -8.42
N LEU A 77 -6.72 146.65 -9.69
CA LEU A 77 -6.41 145.60 -10.66
C LEU A 77 -5.22 144.73 -10.23
N LYS A 78 -4.16 145.33 -9.66
CA LYS A 78 -3.03 144.57 -9.10
C LYS A 78 -3.47 143.70 -7.92
N ARG A 79 -4.31 144.22 -7.03
CA ARG A 79 -4.87 143.45 -5.89
C ARG A 79 -5.76 142.32 -6.37
N LEU A 80 -6.63 142.58 -7.34
CA LEU A 80 -7.51 141.57 -7.93
C LEU A 80 -6.70 140.48 -8.63
N TYR A 81 -5.67 140.86 -9.39
CA TYR A 81 -4.75 139.91 -10.04
C TYR A 81 -3.99 139.07 -9.01
N LEU A 82 -3.42 139.69 -7.98
CA LEU A 82 -2.73 138.97 -6.90
C LEU A 82 -3.68 138.03 -6.17
N ALA A 83 -4.91 138.46 -5.84
CA ALA A 83 -5.90 137.61 -5.20
C ALA A 83 -6.31 136.43 -6.10
N ALA A 84 -6.53 136.67 -7.40
CA ALA A 84 -6.81 135.62 -8.36
C ALA A 84 -5.64 134.64 -8.54
N GLN A 85 -4.40 135.16 -8.57
CA GLN A 85 -3.17 134.37 -8.67
C GLN A 85 -2.95 133.50 -7.42
N THR A 86 -3.17 134.06 -6.23
CA THR A 86 -3.10 133.32 -4.96
C THR A 86 -4.16 132.22 -4.92
N ALA A 87 -5.42 132.53 -5.22
CA ALA A 87 -6.50 131.54 -5.23
C ALA A 87 -6.26 130.41 -6.26
N ALA A 88 -5.73 130.75 -7.45
CA ALA A 88 -5.35 129.75 -8.45
C ALA A 88 -4.17 128.87 -7.99
N SER A 89 -3.18 129.48 -7.33
CA SER A 89 -2.00 128.76 -6.81
C SER A 89 -2.38 127.84 -5.65
N GLU A 90 -3.23 128.29 -4.72
CA GLU A 90 -3.78 127.49 -3.61
C GLU A 90 -4.60 126.31 -4.14
N ARG A 91 -5.48 126.56 -5.14
CA ARG A 91 -6.26 125.49 -5.78
C ARG A 91 -5.36 124.43 -6.43
N LEU A 92 -4.32 124.87 -7.15
CA LEU A 92 -3.35 123.97 -7.78
C LEU A 92 -2.55 123.18 -6.74
N GLN A 93 -2.13 123.82 -5.65
CA GLN A 93 -1.41 123.15 -4.57
C GLN A 93 -2.31 122.10 -3.89
N HIS A 94 -3.57 122.45 -3.60
CA HIS A 94 -4.52 121.53 -3.00
C HIS A 94 -4.81 120.32 -3.90
N GLU A 95 -4.97 120.53 -5.21
CA GLU A 95 -5.15 119.44 -6.17
C GLU A 95 -3.91 118.54 -6.24
N ARG A 96 -2.70 119.11 -6.26
CA ARG A 96 -1.46 118.33 -6.20
C ARG A 96 -1.34 117.52 -4.92
N GLU A 97 -1.67 118.09 -3.77
CA GLU A 97 -1.67 117.38 -2.48
C GLU A 97 -2.71 116.25 -2.44
N LEU A 98 -3.89 116.46 -3.04
CA LEU A 98 -4.90 115.40 -3.20
C LEU A 98 -4.43 114.29 -4.13
N MET A 99 -3.83 114.64 -5.28
CA MET A 99 -3.30 113.65 -6.23
C MET A 99 -2.14 112.87 -5.60
N ASN A 100 -1.20 113.54 -4.95
CA ASN A 100 -0.10 112.89 -4.25
C ASN A 100 -0.60 111.93 -3.16
N ARG A 101 -1.64 112.31 -2.41
CA ARG A 101 -2.26 111.42 -1.42
C ARG A 101 -2.86 110.16 -2.05
N LYS A 102 -3.61 110.32 -3.15
CA LYS A 102 -4.18 109.17 -3.89
C LYS A 102 -3.10 108.30 -4.52
N GLU A 103 -2.05 108.90 -5.09
CA GLU A 103 -0.92 108.15 -5.62
C GLU A 103 -0.22 107.34 -4.53
N LEU A 104 -0.07 107.90 -3.32
CA LEU A 104 0.51 107.17 -2.20
C LEU A 104 -0.40 106.03 -1.73
N GLU A 105 -1.71 106.26 -1.65
CA GLU A 105 -2.71 105.25 -1.30
C GLU A 105 -2.73 104.09 -2.31
N LEU A 106 -2.81 104.40 -3.62
CA LEU A 106 -2.78 103.41 -4.69
C LEU A 106 -1.46 102.63 -4.73
N LYS A 107 -0.32 103.28 -4.44
CA LYS A 107 0.97 102.59 -4.31
C LYS A 107 0.95 101.61 -3.14
N GLY A 108 0.40 102.01 -1.98
CA GLY A 108 0.26 101.13 -0.83
C GLY A 108 -0.66 99.93 -1.11
N GLU A 109 -1.80 100.16 -1.76
CA GLU A 109 -2.70 99.08 -2.18
C GLU A 109 -2.04 98.13 -3.18
N LEU A 110 -1.27 98.67 -4.14
CA LEU A 110 -0.53 97.88 -5.12
C LEU A 110 0.55 97.02 -4.45
N GLU A 111 1.32 97.60 -3.52
CA GLU A 111 2.33 96.85 -2.75
C GLU A 111 1.69 95.72 -1.94
N GLN A 112 0.59 95.99 -1.24
CA GLN A 112 -0.16 94.96 -0.51
C GLN A 112 -0.69 93.86 -1.44
N ALA A 113 -1.23 94.22 -2.61
CA ALA A 113 -1.71 93.25 -3.59
C ALA A 113 -0.58 92.37 -4.14
N ILE A 114 0.62 92.94 -4.36
CA ILE A 114 1.81 92.20 -4.80
C ILE A 114 2.28 91.25 -3.70
N GLU A 115 2.35 91.70 -2.43
CA GLU A 115 2.72 90.84 -1.31
C GLU A 115 1.73 89.68 -1.13
N MET A 116 0.43 89.94 -1.23
CA MET A 116 -0.60 88.89 -1.18
C MET A 116 -0.46 87.90 -2.33
N ALA A 117 -0.27 88.38 -3.56
CA ALA A 117 -0.09 87.52 -4.73
C ALA A 117 1.17 86.65 -4.62
N ASN A 118 2.27 87.19 -4.08
CA ASN A 118 3.49 86.43 -3.83
C ASN A 118 3.27 85.35 -2.77
N ASN A 119 2.60 85.67 -1.67
CA ASN A 119 2.27 84.69 -0.62
C ASN A 119 1.36 83.56 -1.14
N ASP A 120 0.38 83.90 -1.98
CA ASP A 120 -0.51 82.91 -2.60
C ASP A 120 0.24 82.04 -3.62
N ALA A 121 1.19 82.61 -4.37
CA ALA A 121 2.06 81.86 -5.27
C ALA A 121 2.96 80.88 -4.51
N GLU A 122 3.63 81.32 -3.45
CA GLU A 122 4.46 80.44 -2.60
C GLU A 122 3.63 79.30 -1.99
N ARG A 123 2.39 79.60 -1.58
CA ARG A 123 1.47 78.58 -1.06
C ARG A 123 1.03 77.59 -2.13
N ALA A 124 0.79 78.05 -3.36
CA ALA A 124 0.46 77.19 -4.49
C ALA A 124 1.61 76.23 -4.80
N ASP A 125 2.84 76.75 -4.88
CA ASP A 125 4.04 75.94 -5.11
C ASP A 125 4.23 74.87 -4.02
N LEU A 126 4.05 75.23 -2.75
CA LEU A 126 4.14 74.28 -1.63
C LEU A 126 3.05 73.19 -1.70
N LEU A 127 1.83 73.56 -2.08
CA LEU A 127 0.73 72.60 -2.22
C LEU A 127 0.96 71.64 -3.40
N GLU A 128 1.51 72.14 -4.52
CA GLU A 128 1.91 71.30 -5.65
C GLU A 128 3.00 70.31 -5.27
N GLU A 129 4.03 70.74 -4.54
CA GLU A 129 5.08 69.85 -4.02
C GLU A 129 4.50 68.77 -3.09
N GLN A 130 3.58 69.15 -2.19
CA GLN A 130 2.91 68.19 -1.30
C GLN A 130 2.05 67.19 -2.05
N LEU A 131 1.32 67.63 -3.09
CA LEU A 131 0.53 66.75 -3.94
C LEU A 131 1.40 65.78 -4.73
N GLU A 132 2.53 66.24 -5.27
CA GLU A 132 3.46 65.38 -6.00
C GLU A 132 4.12 64.35 -5.07
N ASN A 133 4.51 64.75 -3.86
CA ASN A 133 5.02 63.82 -2.85
C ASN A 133 3.96 62.79 -2.43
N LEU A 134 2.72 63.23 -2.17
CA LEU A 134 1.64 62.34 -1.78
C LEU A 134 1.28 61.36 -2.92
N ASN A 135 1.27 61.83 -4.16
CA ASN A 135 1.03 60.99 -5.32
C ASN A 135 2.15 59.96 -5.52
N SER A 136 3.40 60.35 -5.28
CA SER A 136 4.56 59.43 -5.31
C SER A 136 4.45 58.37 -4.22
N GLN A 137 4.12 58.74 -2.98
CA GLN A 137 3.88 57.79 -1.89
C GLN A 137 2.69 56.85 -2.18
N TYR A 138 1.62 57.37 -2.77
CA TYR A 138 0.49 56.55 -3.19
C TYR A 138 0.88 55.53 -4.27
N ALA A 139 1.67 55.96 -5.26
CA ALA A 139 2.18 55.08 -6.31
C ALA A 139 3.09 53.98 -5.75
N GLU A 140 4.00 54.32 -4.84
CA GLU A 140 4.90 53.37 -4.17
C GLU A 140 4.14 52.36 -3.32
N THR A 141 3.21 52.81 -2.48
CA THR A 141 2.40 51.93 -1.63
C THR A 141 1.51 51.01 -2.46
N ASN A 142 0.91 51.51 -3.54
CA ASN A 142 0.12 50.70 -4.45
C ASN A 142 0.99 49.66 -5.18
N ALA A 143 2.19 50.05 -5.63
CA ALA A 143 3.15 49.11 -6.23
C ALA A 143 3.54 48.00 -5.24
N ALA A 144 3.87 48.35 -4.00
CA ALA A 144 4.19 47.39 -2.93
C ALA A 144 3.00 46.47 -2.62
N LEU A 145 1.78 46.99 -2.57
CA LEU A 145 0.56 46.21 -2.39
C LEU A 145 0.39 45.19 -3.53
N THR A 146 0.49 45.64 -4.79
CA THR A 146 0.38 44.71 -5.93
C THR A 146 1.47 43.64 -5.95
N GLN A 147 2.68 43.95 -5.47
CA GLN A 147 3.76 42.97 -5.34
C GLN A 147 3.46 41.96 -4.23
N SER A 148 2.94 42.43 -3.09
CA SER A 148 2.51 41.57 -1.99
C SER A 148 1.37 40.65 -2.41
N ASP A 149 0.37 41.16 -3.14
CA ASP A 149 -0.75 40.34 -3.65
C ASP A 149 -0.28 39.26 -4.62
N LYS A 150 0.68 39.58 -5.51
CA LYS A 150 1.31 38.59 -6.39
C LYS A 150 2.07 37.53 -5.59
N ALA A 151 2.82 37.94 -4.57
CA ALA A 151 3.57 37.02 -3.71
C ALA A 151 2.63 36.10 -2.91
N LEU A 152 1.53 36.65 -2.37
CA LEU A 152 0.49 35.89 -1.69
C LEU A 152 -0.18 34.89 -2.64
N SER A 153 -0.58 35.32 -3.85
CA SER A 153 -1.16 34.44 -4.85
C SER A 153 -0.23 33.28 -5.23
N LEU A 154 1.07 33.55 -5.42
CA LEU A 154 2.06 32.51 -5.69
C LEU A 154 2.17 31.54 -4.50
N LYS A 155 2.24 32.06 -3.27
CA LYS A 155 2.32 31.22 -2.06
C LYS A 155 1.06 30.38 -1.85
N THR A 156 -0.12 30.91 -2.16
CA THR A 156 -1.37 30.16 -2.13
C THR A 156 -1.33 29.00 -3.13
N ALA A 157 -0.87 29.25 -4.37
CA ALA A 157 -0.74 28.19 -5.39
C ALA A 157 0.30 27.12 -5.00
N GLU A 158 1.44 27.53 -4.42
CA GLU A 158 2.44 26.60 -3.88
C GLU A 158 1.87 25.73 -2.76
N LEU A 159 1.07 26.32 -1.86
CA LEU A 159 0.44 25.62 -0.75
C LEU A 159 -0.64 24.63 -1.25
N GLU A 160 -1.46 25.02 -2.22
CA GLU A 160 -2.42 24.14 -2.87
C GLU A 160 -1.74 22.94 -3.54
N HIS A 161 -0.62 23.18 -4.24
CA HIS A 161 0.18 22.11 -4.84
C HIS A 161 0.75 21.17 -3.77
N ALA A 162 1.32 21.71 -2.68
CA ALA A 162 1.86 20.91 -1.58
C ALA A 162 0.79 20.07 -0.88
N LEU A 163 -0.42 20.62 -0.68
CA LEU A 163 -1.57 19.89 -0.15
C LEU A 163 -2.00 18.74 -1.08
N ALA A 164 -2.04 18.99 -2.40
CA ALA A 164 -2.38 17.96 -3.38
C ALA A 164 -1.35 16.82 -3.39
N ASP A 165 -0.06 17.13 -3.29
CA ASP A 165 1.00 16.12 -3.20
C ASP A 165 0.96 15.37 -1.87
N GLY A 166 0.66 16.05 -0.76
CA GLY A 166 0.40 15.44 0.53
C GLY A 166 -0.74 14.41 0.47
N ALA A 167 -1.85 14.75 -0.19
CA ALA A 167 -2.98 13.84 -0.38
C ALA A 167 -2.61 12.61 -1.23
N LYS A 168 -1.81 12.79 -2.30
CA LYS A 168 -1.31 11.66 -3.11
C LYS A 168 -0.41 10.73 -2.30
N LEU A 169 0.51 11.29 -1.51
CA LEU A 169 1.41 10.52 -0.65
C LEU A 169 0.62 9.76 0.42
N GLN A 170 -0.38 10.38 1.04
CA GLN A 170 -1.26 9.72 2.00
C GLN A 170 -2.02 8.55 1.36
N GLY A 171 -2.54 8.72 0.13
CA GLY A 171 -3.15 7.63 -0.63
C GLY A 171 -2.17 6.48 -0.89
N ARG A 172 -0.93 6.80 -1.29
CA ARG A 172 0.14 5.81 -1.51
C ARG A 172 0.49 5.03 -0.24
N VAL A 173 0.52 5.70 0.91
CA VAL A 173 0.75 5.07 2.22
C VAL A 173 -0.38 4.10 2.55
N ALA A 174 -1.64 4.52 2.41
CA ALA A 174 -2.80 3.65 2.67
C ALA A 174 -2.82 2.40 1.76
N GLU A 175 -2.45 2.56 0.48
CA GLU A 175 -2.29 1.42 -0.45
C GLU A 175 -1.18 0.45 0.00
N LEU A 176 -0.05 0.98 0.46
CA LEU A 176 1.08 0.16 0.93
C LEU A 176 0.74 -0.56 2.24
N GLU A 177 0.04 0.10 3.17
CA GLU A 177 -0.47 -0.51 4.39
C GLU A 177 -1.43 -1.65 4.09
N THR A 178 -2.35 -1.45 3.13
CA THR A 178 -3.27 -2.50 2.67
C THR A 178 -2.50 -3.70 2.10
N LYS A 179 -1.54 -3.46 1.19
CA LYS A 179 -0.69 -4.53 0.62
C LYS A 179 0.16 -5.24 1.67
N LEU A 180 0.63 -4.52 2.69
CA LEU A 180 1.37 -5.11 3.80
C LEU A 180 0.48 -5.99 4.66
N GLY A 181 -0.76 -5.57 4.93
CA GLY A 181 -1.79 -6.37 5.59
C GLY A 181 -2.08 -7.66 4.83
N GLU A 182 -2.35 -7.56 3.53
CA GLU A 182 -2.58 -8.72 2.65
C GLU A 182 -1.39 -9.70 2.67
N LYS A 183 -0.16 -9.20 2.52
CA LYS A 183 1.04 -10.04 2.60
C LYS A 183 1.21 -10.71 3.96
N SER A 184 0.86 -10.02 5.04
CA SER A 184 0.92 -10.57 6.40
C SER A 184 -0.09 -11.71 6.54
N GLU A 185 -1.31 -11.55 6.03
CA GLU A 185 -2.29 -12.64 5.97
C GLU A 185 -1.81 -13.82 5.13
N PHE A 186 -1.22 -13.56 3.95
CA PHE A 186 -0.64 -14.62 3.12
C PHE A 186 0.46 -15.39 3.85
N LEU A 187 1.34 -14.70 4.59
CA LEU A 187 2.37 -15.35 5.39
C LEU A 187 1.78 -16.23 6.49
N ILE A 188 0.75 -15.76 7.19
CA ILE A 188 0.04 -16.55 8.21
C ILE A 188 -0.59 -17.80 7.58
N ARG A 189 -1.26 -17.67 6.43
CA ARG A 189 -1.85 -18.82 5.72
C ARG A 189 -0.78 -19.83 5.30
N TYR A 190 0.35 -19.35 4.78
CA TYR A 190 1.45 -20.21 4.36
C TYR A 190 2.12 -20.91 5.56
N GLN A 191 2.29 -20.22 6.68
CA GLN A 191 2.78 -20.82 7.92
C GLN A 191 1.85 -21.92 8.43
N ASN A 192 0.53 -21.69 8.45
CA ASN A 192 -0.44 -22.70 8.85
C ASN A 192 -0.42 -23.92 7.93
N GLN A 193 -0.29 -23.71 6.62
CA GLN A 193 -0.15 -24.81 5.65
C GLN A 193 1.14 -25.61 5.88
N LEU A 194 2.24 -24.94 6.19
CA LEU A 194 3.51 -25.59 6.49
C LEU A 194 3.39 -26.43 7.77
N GLU A 195 2.81 -25.89 8.83
CA GLU A 195 2.61 -26.60 10.09
C GLU A 195 1.69 -27.82 9.91
N GLN A 196 0.61 -27.67 9.11
CA GLN A 196 -0.25 -28.80 8.76
C GLN A 196 0.53 -29.88 8.01
N ALA A 197 1.29 -29.52 6.96
CA ALA A 197 2.10 -30.47 6.19
C ALA A 197 3.17 -31.17 7.07
N GLU A 198 3.78 -30.46 8.02
CA GLU A 198 4.70 -31.06 8.99
C GLU A 198 3.99 -32.05 9.92
N SER A 199 2.78 -31.74 10.38
CA SER A 199 1.98 -32.64 11.21
C SER A 199 1.59 -33.93 10.46
N GLU A 200 1.19 -33.79 9.19
CA GLU A 200 0.86 -34.91 8.31
C GLU A 200 2.10 -35.78 8.06
N LYS A 201 3.26 -35.16 7.77
CA LYS A 201 4.54 -35.86 7.62
C LYS A 201 4.91 -36.63 8.89
N ARG A 202 4.73 -36.05 10.09
CA ARG A 202 4.98 -36.74 11.36
C ARG A 202 4.04 -37.94 11.53
N SER A 203 2.75 -37.78 11.22
CA SER A 203 1.77 -38.87 11.29
C SER A 203 2.11 -40.01 10.33
N LEU A 204 2.45 -39.69 9.07
CA LEU A 204 2.86 -40.68 8.08
C LEU A 204 4.16 -41.39 8.47
N SER A 205 5.13 -40.64 9.02
CA SER A 205 6.39 -41.22 9.49
C SER A 205 6.16 -42.18 10.66
N GLN A 206 5.26 -41.85 11.59
CA GLN A 206 4.88 -42.76 12.68
C GLN A 206 4.21 -44.02 12.14
N LYS A 207 3.24 -43.89 11.23
CA LYS A 207 2.58 -45.03 10.59
C LYS A 207 3.59 -45.92 9.86
N LEU A 208 4.56 -45.32 9.16
CA LEU A 208 5.63 -46.07 8.49
C LEU A 208 6.42 -46.90 9.52
N ALA A 209 6.87 -46.28 10.61
CA ALA A 209 7.61 -46.97 11.67
C ALA A 209 6.78 -48.11 12.31
N ASP A 210 5.49 -47.88 12.57
CA ASP A 210 4.60 -48.91 13.11
C ASP A 210 4.47 -50.10 12.13
N THR A 211 4.25 -49.83 10.84
CA THR A 211 4.16 -50.88 9.81
C THR A 211 5.49 -51.63 9.60
N GLU A 212 6.63 -50.95 9.70
CA GLU A 212 7.95 -51.58 9.66
C GLU A 212 8.15 -52.50 10.88
N GLY A 213 7.68 -52.08 12.06
CA GLY A 213 7.69 -52.90 13.28
C GLY A 213 6.79 -54.13 13.19
N GLU A 214 5.56 -53.98 12.68
CA GLU A 214 4.65 -55.10 12.41
C GLU A 214 5.25 -56.08 11.40
N LEU A 215 5.83 -55.58 10.30
CA LEU A 215 6.49 -56.40 9.29
C LEU A 215 7.68 -57.17 9.88
N ALA A 216 8.49 -56.53 10.74
CA ALA A 216 9.59 -57.19 11.42
C ALA A 216 9.09 -58.30 12.38
N SER A 217 8.00 -58.04 13.11
CA SER A 217 7.35 -59.02 13.99
C SER A 217 6.82 -60.22 13.20
N GLU A 218 6.11 -59.98 12.09
CA GLU A 218 5.61 -61.06 11.22
C GLU A 218 6.74 -61.84 10.55
N LYS A 219 7.81 -61.18 10.10
CA LYS A 219 9.03 -61.87 9.63
C LYS A 219 9.61 -62.77 10.73
N GLY A 220 9.67 -62.29 11.97
CA GLY A 220 10.11 -63.07 13.13
C GLY A 220 9.25 -64.32 13.36
N LYS A 221 7.92 -64.17 13.37
CA LYS A 221 6.98 -65.30 13.49
C LYS A 221 7.12 -66.29 12.35
N ASN A 222 7.32 -65.83 11.12
CA ASN A 222 7.50 -66.68 9.95
C ASN A 222 8.81 -67.49 10.04
N ILE A 223 9.90 -66.86 10.51
CA ILE A 223 11.16 -67.57 10.81
C ILE A 223 10.93 -68.65 11.88
N GLU A 224 10.25 -68.31 12.99
CA GLU A 224 9.95 -69.28 14.07
C GLU A 224 9.07 -70.44 13.57
N GLN A 225 8.07 -70.16 12.72
CA GLN A 225 7.24 -71.18 12.09
C GLN A 225 8.06 -72.06 11.13
N ALA A 226 8.97 -71.46 10.34
CA ALA A 226 9.86 -72.21 9.45
C ALA A 226 10.81 -73.13 10.24
N GLU A 227 11.30 -72.69 11.40
CA GLU A 227 12.10 -73.52 12.31
C GLU A 227 11.28 -74.66 12.91
N LYS A 228 10.06 -74.40 13.38
CA LYS A 228 9.13 -75.45 13.87
C LYS A 228 8.82 -76.48 12.78
N LEU A 229 8.58 -76.03 11.55
CA LEU A 229 8.37 -76.92 10.40
C LEU A 229 9.60 -77.77 10.10
N ARG A 230 10.81 -77.19 10.12
CA ARG A 230 12.07 -77.95 9.98
C ARG A 230 12.22 -79.02 11.06
N ALA A 231 12.02 -78.65 12.34
CA ALA A 231 12.11 -79.59 13.45
C ALA A 231 11.08 -80.74 13.32
N ALA A 232 9.83 -80.42 12.93
CA ALA A 232 8.81 -81.42 12.67
C ALA A 232 9.15 -82.33 11.48
N HIS A 233 9.82 -81.81 10.44
CA HIS A 233 10.33 -82.59 9.33
C HIS A 233 11.48 -83.53 9.76
N GLU A 234 12.43 -83.06 10.57
CA GLU A 234 13.50 -83.89 11.14
C GLU A 234 12.95 -84.99 12.04
N GLN A 235 11.96 -84.67 12.88
CA GLN A 235 11.29 -85.66 13.72
C GLN A 235 10.52 -86.70 12.88
N ASN A 236 9.84 -86.27 11.81
CA ASN A 236 9.20 -87.22 10.90
C ASN A 236 10.21 -88.11 10.19
N ALA A 237 11.38 -87.58 9.82
CA ALA A 237 12.45 -88.36 9.21
C ALA A 237 12.98 -89.41 10.20
N SER A 238 13.26 -89.02 11.45
CA SER A 238 13.73 -89.96 12.48
C SER A 238 12.68 -91.01 12.84
N LEU A 239 11.40 -90.63 12.95
CA LEU A 239 10.30 -91.58 13.16
C LEU A 239 10.15 -92.56 12.00
N LYS A 240 10.30 -92.10 10.75
CA LYS A 240 10.31 -92.99 9.57
C LYS A 240 11.48 -93.98 9.62
N GLU A 241 12.66 -93.53 10.05
CA GLU A 241 13.83 -94.39 10.21
C GLU A 241 13.65 -95.42 11.34
N GLN A 242 13.12 -94.99 12.50
CA GLN A 242 12.74 -95.88 13.61
C GLN A 242 11.67 -96.89 13.20
N LEU A 243 10.67 -96.45 12.42
CA LEU A 243 9.63 -97.32 11.88
C LEU A 243 10.24 -98.36 10.94
N ALA A 244 11.13 -97.96 10.02
CA ALA A 244 11.82 -98.88 9.12
C ALA A 244 12.68 -99.90 9.89
N THR A 245 13.38 -99.44 10.93
CA THR A 245 14.20 -100.31 11.81
C THR A 245 13.32 -101.30 12.57
N SER A 246 12.23 -100.83 13.17
CA SER A 246 11.26 -101.71 13.87
C SER A 246 10.60 -102.70 12.91
N HIS A 247 10.34 -102.30 11.66
CA HIS A 247 9.81 -103.18 10.63
C HIS A 247 10.83 -104.27 10.24
N SER A 248 12.11 -103.93 10.13
CA SER A 248 13.20 -104.89 9.94
C SER A 248 13.28 -105.87 11.12
N GLN A 249 13.27 -105.36 12.36
CA GLN A 249 13.31 -106.20 13.57
C GLN A 249 12.09 -107.13 13.64
N LEU A 250 10.90 -106.64 13.30
CA LEU A 250 9.70 -107.49 13.22
C LEU A 250 9.83 -108.56 12.13
N ALA A 251 10.41 -108.24 10.97
CA ALA A 251 10.66 -109.22 9.92
C ALA A 251 11.67 -110.30 10.36
N ASP A 252 12.70 -109.91 11.11
CA ASP A 252 13.69 -110.83 11.67
C ASP A 252 13.07 -111.71 12.77
N LEU A 253 12.31 -111.14 13.71
CA LEU A 253 11.55 -111.90 14.71
C LEU A 253 10.53 -112.83 14.07
N GLN A 254 9.89 -112.44 12.96
CA GLN A 254 9.00 -113.32 12.20
C GLN A 254 9.77 -114.48 11.57
N ARG A 255 11.00 -114.27 11.06
CA ARG A 255 11.87 -115.35 10.59
C ARG A 255 12.30 -116.27 11.72
N GLU A 256 12.71 -115.72 12.87
CA GLU A 256 13.07 -116.50 14.05
C GLU A 256 11.89 -117.33 14.57
N LEU A 257 10.69 -116.75 14.61
CA LEU A 257 9.48 -117.46 15.01
C LEU A 257 9.09 -118.55 14.01
N ALA A 258 9.28 -118.33 12.71
CA ALA A 258 9.11 -119.36 11.69
C ALA A 258 10.15 -120.49 11.85
N ALA A 259 11.41 -120.16 12.15
CA ALA A 259 12.46 -121.13 12.42
C ALA A 259 12.19 -121.92 13.71
N ALA A 260 11.75 -121.25 14.78
CA ALA A 260 11.38 -121.87 16.05
C ALA A 260 10.15 -122.78 15.90
N LYS A 261 9.14 -122.39 15.10
CA LYS A 261 8.02 -123.27 14.74
C LYS A 261 8.48 -124.48 13.94
N ALA A 262 9.39 -124.32 12.97
CA ALA A 262 9.95 -125.43 12.22
C ALA A 262 10.75 -126.38 13.14
N GLN A 263 11.50 -125.84 14.09
CA GLN A 263 12.25 -126.60 15.09
C GLN A 263 11.33 -127.31 16.10
N GLY A 264 10.24 -126.66 16.52
CA GLY A 264 9.18 -127.26 17.33
C GLY A 264 8.54 -128.45 16.61
N ASN A 265 8.13 -128.27 15.36
CA ASN A 265 7.57 -129.34 14.53
C ASN A 265 8.57 -130.49 14.29
N ALA A 266 9.85 -130.18 14.08
CA ALA A 266 10.90 -131.19 13.96
C ALA A 266 11.09 -131.98 15.26
N SER A 267 11.08 -131.29 16.41
CA SER A 267 11.16 -131.90 17.73
C SER A 267 9.93 -132.76 18.05
N GLU A 268 8.75 -132.34 17.61
CA GLU A 268 7.49 -133.09 17.76
C GLU A 268 7.47 -134.35 16.87
N SER A 269 8.03 -134.28 15.66
CA SER A 269 8.27 -135.45 14.80
C SER A 269 9.29 -136.43 15.39
N GLU A 270 10.38 -135.92 15.99
CA GLU A 270 11.33 -136.75 16.74
C GLU A 270 10.67 -137.40 17.95
N ARG A 271 9.80 -136.66 18.67
CA ARG A 271 9.05 -137.19 19.81
C ARG A 271 8.09 -138.31 19.38
N SER A 272 7.38 -138.16 18.27
CA SER A 272 6.48 -139.20 17.76
C SER A 272 7.25 -140.46 17.32
N LYS A 273 8.43 -140.31 16.71
CA LYS A 273 9.31 -141.46 16.40
C LYS A 273 9.77 -142.19 17.66
N LEU A 274 10.15 -141.44 18.71
CA LEU A 274 10.54 -142.03 20.00
C LEU A 274 9.36 -142.72 20.68
N GLU A 275 8.15 -142.19 20.55
CA GLU A 275 6.92 -142.77 21.09
C GLU A 275 6.54 -144.09 20.40
N VAL A 276 6.74 -144.19 19.07
CA VAL A 276 6.61 -145.46 18.33
C VAL A 276 7.65 -146.48 18.80
N LYS A 277 8.92 -146.08 18.94
CA LYS A 277 9.98 -146.98 19.44
C LYS A 277 9.71 -147.47 20.86
N LEU A 278 9.15 -146.63 21.73
CA LEU A 278 8.74 -147.01 23.09
C LEU A 278 7.63 -148.05 23.07
N SER A 279 6.64 -147.90 22.17
CA SER A 279 5.56 -148.86 21.99
C SER A 279 6.05 -150.23 21.51
N ASP A 280 7.03 -150.24 20.59
CA ASP A 280 7.62 -151.49 20.10
C ASP A 280 8.45 -152.20 21.17
N ALA A 281 9.26 -151.46 21.95
CA ALA A 281 9.97 -152.01 23.10
C ALA A 281 9.00 -152.59 24.18
N GLN A 282 7.85 -151.93 24.41
CA GLN A 282 6.81 -152.45 25.30
C GLN A 282 6.17 -153.74 24.80
N LYS A 283 6.02 -153.92 23.48
CA LYS A 283 5.56 -155.20 22.90
C LYS A 283 6.60 -156.31 23.08
N GLU A 284 7.87 -155.98 22.93
CA GLU A 284 8.99 -156.92 23.10
C GLU A 284 9.11 -157.44 24.55
N ILE A 285 8.91 -156.56 25.53
CA ILE A 285 8.85 -156.93 26.95
C ILE A 285 7.68 -157.91 27.22
N ARG A 286 6.50 -157.68 26.63
CA ARG A 286 5.35 -158.60 26.79
C ARG A 286 5.62 -159.98 26.21
N THR A 287 6.32 -160.06 25.07
CA THR A 287 6.67 -161.36 24.48
C THR A 287 7.68 -162.14 25.33
N LEU A 288 8.65 -161.46 25.95
CA LEU A 288 9.60 -162.08 26.87
C LEU A 288 8.93 -162.59 28.14
N ASP A 289 7.98 -161.85 28.69
CA ASP A 289 7.22 -162.24 29.89
C ASP A 289 6.39 -163.52 29.63
N GLN A 290 5.79 -163.63 28.43
CA GLN A 290 5.05 -164.81 28.00
C GLN A 290 5.94 -166.06 27.85
N THR A 291 7.15 -165.92 27.30
CA THR A 291 8.11 -167.03 27.22
C THR A 291 8.64 -167.48 28.57
N THR A 292 8.76 -166.55 29.53
CA THR A 292 9.20 -166.88 30.89
C THR A 292 8.12 -167.71 31.61
N GLY A 293 6.84 -167.38 31.43
CA GLY A 293 5.72 -168.17 31.97
C GLY A 293 5.66 -169.62 31.45
N VAL A 294 6.02 -169.86 30.19
CA VAL A 294 6.05 -171.21 29.59
C VAL A 294 7.21 -172.05 30.14
N MET A 295 8.40 -171.47 30.36
CA MET A 295 9.53 -172.19 30.97
C MET A 295 9.28 -172.58 32.42
N THR A 296 8.55 -171.77 33.19
CA THR A 296 8.19 -172.09 34.58
C THR A 296 7.27 -173.31 34.67
N GLY A 297 6.35 -173.47 33.70
CA GLY A 297 5.47 -174.65 33.61
C GLY A 297 6.24 -175.95 33.28
N GLN A 298 7.25 -175.88 32.40
CA GLN A 298 8.06 -177.03 32.01
C GLN A 298 8.99 -177.53 33.14
N LEU A 299 9.43 -176.65 34.04
CA LEU A 299 10.23 -177.04 35.21
C LEU A 299 9.41 -177.79 36.26
N GLN A 300 8.14 -177.44 36.42
CA GLN A 300 7.25 -178.04 37.43
C GLN A 300 6.82 -179.46 37.05
N GLU A 301 6.70 -179.77 35.75
CA GLU A 301 6.47 -181.14 35.27
C GLU A 301 7.70 -182.05 35.46
N ARG A 302 8.92 -181.55 35.26
CA ARG A 302 10.16 -182.31 35.50
C ARG A 302 10.35 -182.65 36.97
N ASP A 303 9.98 -181.75 37.87
CA ASP A 303 10.10 -181.98 39.32
C ASP A 303 9.16 -183.09 39.83
N ASN A 304 7.95 -183.16 39.27
CA ASN A 304 7.00 -184.24 39.58
C ASN A 304 7.44 -185.59 39.00
N HIS A 305 8.10 -185.60 37.84
CA HIS A 305 8.61 -186.83 37.23
C HIS A 305 9.83 -187.39 37.99
N SER A 306 10.67 -186.51 38.57
CA SER A 306 11.79 -186.92 39.43
C SER A 306 11.32 -187.63 40.71
N LYS A 307 10.25 -187.13 41.35
CA LYS A 307 9.68 -187.73 42.56
C LYS A 307 9.07 -189.12 42.34
N GLN A 308 8.55 -189.41 41.14
CA GLN A 308 8.03 -190.74 40.77
C GLN A 308 9.15 -191.78 40.55
N LEU A 309 10.32 -191.33 40.09
CA LEU A 309 11.50 -192.20 39.89
C LEU A 309 12.18 -192.56 41.21
N GLU A 310 12.21 -191.67 42.20
CA GLU A 310 12.76 -191.97 43.54
C GLU A 310 11.92 -193.00 44.31
N ALA A 311 10.59 -192.96 44.19
CA ALA A 311 9.70 -193.92 44.85
C ALA A 311 9.83 -195.34 44.28
N THR A 312 10.18 -195.47 42.99
CA THR A 312 10.33 -196.78 42.32
C THR A 312 11.70 -197.43 42.61
N ILE A 313 12.74 -196.63 42.84
CA ILE A 313 14.06 -197.12 43.28
C ILE A 313 14.01 -197.70 44.69
N SER A 314 13.32 -197.04 45.62
CA SER A 314 13.19 -197.51 47.01
C SER A 314 12.44 -198.86 47.13
N MET A 315 11.49 -199.11 46.22
CA MET A 315 10.75 -200.38 46.14
C MET A 315 11.57 -201.55 45.57
N LEU A 316 12.61 -201.26 44.77
CA LEU A 316 13.51 -202.25 44.18
C LEU A 316 14.66 -202.63 45.12
N GLU A 317 15.13 -201.70 45.96
CA GLU A 317 16.16 -201.97 46.97
C GLU A 317 15.67 -202.89 48.09
N GLN A 318 14.40 -202.81 48.49
CA GLN A 318 13.85 -203.69 49.52
C GLN A 318 13.66 -205.14 49.03
N LYS A 319 13.38 -205.34 47.73
CA LYS A 319 13.27 -206.67 47.12
C LYS A 319 14.63 -207.38 46.91
N LEU A 320 15.74 -206.65 46.98
CA LEU A 320 17.10 -207.18 46.79
C LEU A 320 17.72 -207.72 48.10
N ALA A 321 17.15 -207.42 49.27
CA ALA A 321 17.63 -207.94 50.56
C ALA A 321 17.07 -209.33 50.93
N GLU A 322 16.04 -209.83 50.23
CA GLU A 322 15.38 -211.12 50.51
C GLU A 322 16.01 -212.34 49.79
N ALA A 323 17.07 -212.19 48.98
CA ALA A 323 17.49 -213.25 48.05
C ALA A 323 18.99 -213.66 48.03
N ASN A 324 19.79 -213.49 49.11
CA ASN A 324 21.09 -214.21 49.15
C ASN A 324 21.71 -214.48 50.55
N LYS A 325 21.70 -215.77 50.92
CA LYS A 325 22.48 -216.50 51.95
C LYS A 325 22.70 -217.92 51.34
N PRO A 326 23.75 -218.76 51.63
CA PRO A 326 24.68 -218.78 52.78
C PRO A 326 26.13 -219.39 52.58
N LEU A 327 26.92 -219.41 53.70
CA LEU A 327 27.88 -220.43 54.23
C LEU A 327 29.32 -220.68 53.70
N HIS A 328 30.32 -220.33 54.55
CA HIS A 328 31.55 -221.06 55.03
C HIS A 328 32.77 -220.11 55.17
N ARG A 329 33.80 -220.27 56.02
CA ARG A 329 34.11 -220.93 57.32
C ARG A 329 35.57 -220.49 57.66
N GLU A 330 35.88 -220.31 58.96
CA GLU A 330 37.23 -220.34 59.61
C GLU A 330 38.31 -219.29 59.21
N GLU A 331 38.63 -218.39 60.14
CA GLU A 331 39.92 -218.26 60.90
C GLU A 331 40.93 -217.34 60.18
N GLY A 332 41.62 -216.37 60.76
CA GLY A 332 41.76 -215.90 62.12
C GLY A 332 42.85 -214.82 62.12
N GLU A 333 42.58 -213.75 62.87
CA GLU A 333 43.53 -213.00 63.69
C GLU A 333 44.62 -212.07 63.11
N GLN A 334 44.40 -210.80 63.48
CA GLN A 334 45.34 -209.88 64.16
C GLN A 334 46.35 -209.13 63.28
N LYS A 335 46.57 -207.81 63.45
CA LYS A 335 46.60 -207.00 64.69
C LYS A 335 46.55 -205.49 64.35
N LYS A 336 45.87 -204.75 65.24
CA LYS A 336 46.12 -203.41 65.80
C LYS A 336 47.15 -202.42 65.19
N GLY A 337 46.76 -201.15 65.33
CA GLY A 337 47.57 -199.94 65.56
C GLY A 337 47.12 -198.84 64.59
N ASP A 338 46.44 -197.75 64.94
CA ASP A 338 46.32 -196.95 66.18
C ASP A 338 44.90 -196.37 66.34
#